data_AF-A0A2R6Q622-F1
#
_entry.id   AF-A0A2R6Q622-F1
#
_cell.length_a   1.000
_cell.length_b   1.000
_cell.length_c   1.000
_cell.angle_alpha   90.00
_cell.angle_beta   90.00
_cell.angle_gamma   90.00
#
_symmetry.space_group_name_H-M   'P 1'
#
loop_
_entity.id
_entity.type
_entity.pdbx_description
1 polymer ?
#
loop_
_entity_poly.entity_id
_entity_poly.type
_entity_poly.pdbx_seq_one_letter_code
_entity_poly.pdbx_strand_id
1 'polypeptide(L)'
;MRQAKTAFPGLGSPITHVDVTYDGKWVLGTTDTYLILICTLFTDKDGKTKTGFSGRMGNKIPAPRLLKLTPVDSHMAGTENKFLIGQFSWVTENGKQERHLVATIGKFSVIWNFQQVKNSGHECYRNQQGLKSFYCYKIVLKDESIVDSRFMHDRFAISNSPEAPLVMATPMKITSSSMSGSKR
;
A
#
# COMPACT_ATOMS: atom_id res chain seq x y z
N MET A 1 -25.95 6.58 17.74
CA MET A 1 -24.91 6.94 16.76
C MET A 1 -23.54 6.53 17.31
N ARG A 2 -22.75 5.69 16.63
CA ARG A 2 -21.38 5.32 17.08
C ARG A 2 -20.40 6.34 16.49
N GLN A 3 -19.70 7.09 17.35
CA GLN A 3 -18.67 8.04 16.92
C GLN A 3 -17.32 7.33 16.70
N ALA A 4 -16.55 7.79 15.71
CA ALA A 4 -15.14 7.45 15.58
C ALA A 4 -14.37 7.99 16.80
N LYS A 5 -13.50 7.16 17.38
CA LYS A 5 -12.85 7.44 18.67
C LYS A 5 -11.32 7.35 18.60
N THR A 6 -10.79 7.08 17.42
CA THR A 6 -9.36 6.98 17.13
C THR A 6 -9.05 8.02 16.08
N ALA A 7 -8.13 8.93 16.37
CA ALA A 7 -7.59 9.89 15.42
C ALA A 7 -6.12 9.54 15.22
N PHE A 8 -5.74 9.26 13.97
CA PHE A 8 -4.34 9.08 13.63
C PHE A 8 -3.68 10.45 13.53
N PRO A 9 -2.46 10.64 14.06
CA PRO A 9 -1.76 11.91 13.92
C PRO A 9 -1.52 12.19 12.43
N GLY A 10 -2.02 13.33 11.97
CA GLY A 10 -1.81 13.77 10.59
C GLY A 10 -0.38 14.25 10.38
N LEU A 11 0.21 13.89 9.25
CA LEU A 11 1.57 14.31 8.85
C LEU A 11 1.55 15.60 8.00
N GLY A 12 0.41 16.30 7.96
CA GLY A 12 0.23 17.57 7.25
C GLY A 12 -0.17 17.46 5.77
N SER A 13 -0.07 16.28 5.15
CA SER A 13 -0.50 16.09 3.76
C SER A 13 -1.96 15.60 3.66
N PRO A 14 -2.76 16.10 2.70
CA PRO A 14 -4.11 15.60 2.45
C PRO A 14 -4.11 14.11 2.09
N ILE A 15 -5.08 13.38 2.63
CA ILE A 15 -5.34 11.98 2.26
C ILE A 15 -6.36 11.98 1.12
N THR A 16 -5.97 11.51 -0.05
CA THR A 16 -6.80 11.49 -1.27
C THR A 16 -7.48 10.15 -1.50
N HIS A 17 -6.90 9.06 -0.99
CA HIS A 17 -7.46 7.71 -1.06
C HIS A 17 -7.17 6.95 0.23
N VAL A 18 -8.05 6.00 0.57
CA VAL A 18 -7.89 5.10 1.71
C VAL A 18 -8.25 3.68 1.29
N ASP A 19 -7.42 2.73 1.68
CA ASP A 19 -7.72 1.30 1.55
C ASP A 19 -7.39 0.57 2.87
N VAL A 20 -8.01 -0.58 3.11
CA VAL A 20 -7.92 -1.33 4.37
C VAL A 20 -7.76 -2.81 4.07
N THR A 21 -6.90 -3.50 4.83
CA THR A 21 -6.81 -4.96 4.71
C THR A 21 -8.12 -5.63 5.12
N TYR A 22 -8.40 -6.80 4.57
CA TYR A 22 -9.60 -7.59 4.85
C TYR A 22 -9.80 -7.86 6.35
N ASP A 23 -8.71 -8.12 7.08
CA ASP A 23 -8.74 -8.34 8.53
C ASP A 23 -8.76 -7.05 9.37
N GLY A 24 -8.76 -5.89 8.72
CA GLY A 24 -8.79 -4.57 9.34
C GLY A 24 -7.55 -4.21 10.14
N LYS A 25 -6.45 -4.97 10.05
CA LYS A 25 -5.23 -4.74 10.85
C LYS A 25 -4.37 -3.61 10.29
N TRP A 26 -4.54 -3.27 9.02
CA TRP A 26 -3.76 -2.22 8.37
C TRP A 26 -4.65 -1.29 7.56
N VAL A 27 -4.36 0.00 7.65
CA VAL A 27 -4.96 1.06 6.84
C VAL A 27 -3.86 1.69 6.01
N LEU A 28 -4.13 1.87 4.72
CA LEU A 28 -3.29 2.58 3.78
C LEU A 28 -3.95 3.91 3.44
N GLY A 29 -3.25 5.01 3.64
CA GLY A 29 -3.64 6.33 3.16
C GLY A 29 -2.74 6.76 2.02
N THR A 30 -3.32 7.28 0.94
CA THR A 30 -2.59 7.86 -0.18
C THR A 30 -2.55 9.37 -0.02
N THR A 31 -1.36 9.95 -0.24
CA THR A 31 -1.13 11.40 -0.35
C THR A 31 -0.42 11.68 -1.66
N ASP A 32 -0.30 12.94 -2.07
CA ASP A 32 0.40 13.32 -3.29
C ASP A 32 1.84 12.77 -3.36
N THR A 33 2.58 12.67 -2.25
CA THR A 33 4.03 12.38 -2.28
C THR A 33 4.46 11.09 -1.58
N TYR A 34 3.55 10.43 -0.86
CA TYR A 34 3.82 9.16 -0.17
C TYR A 34 2.53 8.42 0.13
N LEU A 35 2.64 7.13 0.41
CA LEU A 35 1.60 6.39 1.11
C LEU A 35 1.94 6.30 2.59
N ILE A 36 0.93 6.35 3.45
CA ILE A 36 1.05 6.12 4.88
C ILE A 36 0.37 4.80 5.24
N LEU A 37 1.15 3.88 5.79
CA LEU A 37 0.69 2.59 6.26
C LEU A 37 0.59 2.60 7.78
N ILE A 38 -0.61 2.35 8.29
CA ILE A 38 -0.95 2.45 9.71
C ILE A 38 -1.37 1.07 10.21
N CYS A 39 -0.71 0.59 11.26
CA CYS A 39 -1.16 -0.60 11.99
C CYS A 39 -2.29 -0.21 12.94
N THR A 40 -3.44 -0.87 12.84
CA THR A 40 -4.60 -0.61 13.70
C THR A 40 -4.64 -1.51 14.94
N LEU A 41 -3.71 -2.46 15.05
CA LEU A 41 -3.64 -3.36 16.19
C LEU A 41 -3.18 -2.60 17.43
N PHE A 42 -3.86 -2.86 18.55
CA PHE A 42 -3.44 -2.40 19.86
C PHE A 42 -3.88 -3.41 20.92
N THR A 43 -3.14 -3.44 22.02
CA THR A 43 -3.52 -4.20 23.22
C THR A 43 -4.34 -3.30 24.13
N ASP A 44 -5.54 -3.73 24.50
CA ASP A 44 -6.42 -2.98 25.40
C ASP A 44 -5.94 -3.01 26.87
N LYS A 45 -6.78 -2.59 27.81
CA LYS A 45 -6.45 -2.62 29.25
C LYS A 45 -6.57 -4.04 29.84
N ASP A 46 -7.34 -4.91 29.18
CA ASP A 46 -7.62 -6.29 29.60
C ASP A 46 -6.62 -7.28 28.99
N GLY A 47 -5.56 -6.78 28.32
CA GLY A 47 -4.55 -7.59 27.64
C GLY A 47 -5.01 -8.19 26.31
N LYS A 48 -6.20 -7.84 25.80
CA LYS A 48 -6.72 -8.37 24.54
C LYS A 48 -6.25 -7.53 23.36
N THR A 49 -5.77 -8.20 22.31
CA THR A 49 -5.42 -7.56 21.04
C THR A 49 -6.70 -7.27 20.24
N LYS A 50 -6.90 -6.00 19.89
CA LYS A 50 -8.04 -5.51 19.12
C LYS A 50 -7.56 -4.65 17.95
N THR A 51 -8.46 -4.39 17.00
CA THR A 51 -8.25 -3.43 15.92
C THR A 51 -8.82 -2.06 16.30
N GLY A 52 -8.30 -0.99 15.71
CA GLY A 52 -8.85 0.37 15.86
C GLY A 52 -10.30 0.52 15.39
N PHE A 53 -10.83 -0.45 14.64
CA PHE A 53 -12.24 -0.53 14.25
C PHE A 53 -13.14 -1.12 15.35
N SER A 54 -12.59 -1.96 16.22
CA SER A 54 -13.31 -2.64 17.30
C SER A 54 -13.09 -2.00 18.68
N GLY A 55 -12.16 -1.03 18.79
CA GLY A 55 -11.89 -0.34 20.05
C GLY A 55 -11.13 0.98 19.88
N ARG A 56 -11.01 1.72 20.99
CA ARG A 56 -10.29 3.00 21.03
C ARG A 56 -8.80 2.76 21.21
N MET A 57 -7.97 3.21 20.28
CA MET A 57 -6.51 3.04 20.38
C MET A 57 -5.87 4.05 21.33
N GLY A 58 -6.38 5.29 21.38
CA GLY A 58 -5.77 6.37 22.17
C GLY A 58 -4.31 6.57 21.82
N ASN A 59 -3.43 6.63 22.82
CA ASN A 59 -1.99 6.81 22.62
C ASN A 59 -1.24 5.51 22.25
N LYS A 60 -1.95 4.38 22.13
CA LYS A 60 -1.35 3.07 21.80
C LYS A 60 -1.24 2.84 20.29
N ILE A 61 -1.30 3.91 19.49
CA ILE A 61 -1.18 3.84 18.03
C ILE A 61 0.28 3.56 17.68
N PRO A 62 0.60 2.44 17.00
CA PRO A 62 1.95 2.19 16.51
C PRO A 62 2.40 3.27 15.53
N ALA A 63 3.70 3.58 15.51
CA ALA A 63 4.25 4.51 14.55
C ALA A 63 3.93 4.07 13.11
N PRO A 64 3.40 4.97 12.26
CA PRO A 64 3.12 4.64 10.86
C PRO A 64 4.41 4.34 10.09
N ARG A 65 4.25 3.78 8.90
CA ARG A 65 5.35 3.58 7.93
C ARG A 65 5.00 4.32 6.66
N LEU A 66 5.96 5.05 6.12
CA LEU A 66 5.81 5.75 4.85
C LEU A 66 6.30 4.86 3.72
N LEU A 67 5.54 4.74 2.64
CA LEU A 67 6.04 4.18 1.39
C LEU A 67 6.30 5.32 0.43
N LYS A 68 7.53 5.39 -0.07
CA LYS A 68 8.02 6.52 -0.88
C LYS A 68 8.81 6.01 -2.06
N LEU A 69 8.82 6.80 -3.13
CA LEU A 69 9.79 6.67 -4.20
C LEU A 69 11.12 7.28 -3.79
N THR A 70 12.21 6.75 -4.35
CA THR A 70 13.50 7.44 -4.33
C THR A 70 13.36 8.78 -5.06
N PRO A 71 14.19 9.79 -4.74
CA PRO A 71 14.16 11.07 -5.44
C PRO A 71 14.33 10.93 -6.96
N VAL A 72 15.16 9.97 -7.39
CA VAL A 72 15.41 9.67 -8.81
C VAL A 72 14.15 9.14 -9.48
N ASP A 73 13.48 8.13 -8.88
CA ASP A 73 12.24 7.58 -9.44
C ASP A 73 11.08 8.58 -9.40
N SER A 74 10.98 9.37 -8.33
CA SER A 74 9.97 10.43 -8.22
C SER A 74 10.12 11.47 -9.33
N HIS A 75 11.36 11.81 -9.70
CA HIS A 75 11.64 12.71 -10.82
C HIS A 75 11.30 12.06 -12.17
N MET A 76 11.65 10.78 -12.36
CA MET A 76 11.37 10.04 -13.60
C MET A 76 9.87 9.81 -13.85
N ALA A 77 9.03 9.88 -12.81
CA ALA A 77 7.58 9.80 -12.95
C ALA A 77 6.98 10.97 -13.78
N GLY A 78 7.75 12.04 -13.99
CA GLY A 78 7.40 13.17 -14.85
C GLY A 78 6.61 14.27 -14.13
N THR A 79 5.87 15.07 -14.89
CA THR A 79 5.11 16.22 -14.37
C THR A 79 3.93 15.81 -13.48
N GLU A 80 3.35 14.64 -13.72
CA GLU A 80 2.27 14.05 -12.92
C GLU A 80 2.85 13.11 -11.84
N ASN A 81 3.67 13.66 -10.94
CA ASN A 81 4.37 12.90 -9.90
C ASN A 81 3.57 12.69 -8.61
N LYS A 82 2.24 12.78 -8.69
CA LYS A 82 1.35 12.58 -7.55
C LYS A 82 0.85 11.14 -7.48
N PHE A 83 0.85 10.54 -6.30
CA PHE A 83 0.13 9.29 -6.13
C PHE A 83 -1.37 9.51 -6.25
N LEU A 84 -2.02 8.72 -7.10
CA LEU A 84 -3.46 8.80 -7.35
C LEU A 84 -4.24 7.86 -6.44
N ILE A 85 -4.01 6.55 -6.60
CA ILE A 85 -4.73 5.48 -5.91
C ILE A 85 -3.68 4.51 -5.37
N GLY A 86 -3.78 4.17 -4.08
CA GLY A 86 -2.94 3.19 -3.42
C GLY A 86 -3.82 2.13 -2.78
N GLN A 87 -3.57 0.85 -3.09
CA GLN A 87 -4.45 -0.25 -2.72
C GLN A 87 -3.68 -1.52 -2.39
N PHE A 88 -4.28 -2.38 -1.57
CA PHE A 88 -3.78 -3.71 -1.29
C PHE A 88 -4.16 -4.70 -2.41
N SER A 89 -3.34 -5.73 -2.59
CA SER A 89 -3.71 -6.89 -3.41
C SER A 89 -4.90 -7.63 -2.79
N TRP A 90 -5.83 -8.13 -3.59
CA TRP A 90 -7.01 -8.85 -3.08
C TRP A 90 -6.69 -10.04 -2.18
N VAL A 91 -7.55 -10.22 -1.18
CA VAL A 91 -7.69 -11.45 -0.38
C VAL A 91 -8.75 -12.33 -1.04
N THR A 92 -8.45 -13.61 -1.25
CA THR A 92 -9.47 -14.59 -1.62
C THR A 92 -10.24 -15.07 -0.40
N GLU A 93 -11.49 -15.49 -0.61
CA GLU A 93 -12.38 -16.12 0.38
C GLU A 93 -11.74 -17.29 1.15
N ASN A 94 -10.62 -17.82 0.65
CA ASN A 94 -9.79 -18.86 1.29
C ASN A 94 -8.86 -18.35 2.41
N GLY A 95 -9.00 -17.09 2.84
CA GLY A 95 -8.27 -16.54 3.99
C GLY A 95 -6.80 -16.17 3.71
N LYS A 96 -6.40 -15.99 2.45
CA LYS A 96 -5.03 -15.57 2.10
C LYS A 96 -4.84 -14.08 2.38
N GLN A 97 -3.87 -13.71 3.21
CA GLN A 97 -3.54 -12.29 3.44
C GLN A 97 -3.03 -11.61 2.17
N GLU A 98 -3.22 -10.30 2.11
CA GLU A 98 -2.66 -9.43 1.09
C GLU A 98 -1.13 -9.57 1.06
N ARG A 99 -0.56 -9.61 -0.14
CA ARG A 99 0.88 -9.82 -0.34
C ARG A 99 1.58 -8.59 -0.89
N HIS A 100 0.85 -7.74 -1.57
CA HIS A 100 1.40 -6.56 -2.23
C HIS A 100 0.55 -5.33 -1.94
N LEU A 101 1.18 -4.17 -2.07
CA LEU A 101 0.50 -2.89 -2.24
C LEU A 101 0.87 -2.37 -3.62
N VAL A 102 -0.08 -1.75 -4.31
CA VAL A 102 0.18 -1.04 -5.56
C VAL A 102 -0.28 0.39 -5.44
N ALA A 103 0.47 1.32 -6.02
CA ALA A 103 -0.02 2.66 -6.26
C ALA A 103 0.33 3.18 -7.65
N THR A 104 -0.53 4.04 -8.17
CA THR A 104 -0.37 4.69 -9.46
C THR A 104 0.21 6.08 -9.30
N ILE A 105 1.25 6.40 -10.08
CA ILE A 105 1.89 7.72 -10.15
C ILE A 105 2.28 8.01 -11.60
N GLY A 106 1.55 8.92 -12.24
CA GLY A 106 1.72 9.23 -13.66
C GLY A 106 1.67 7.96 -14.51
N LYS A 107 2.79 7.63 -15.16
CA LYS A 107 2.95 6.44 -16.02
C LYS A 107 3.50 5.19 -15.31
N PHE A 108 3.65 5.24 -13.99
CA PHE A 108 4.20 4.15 -13.19
C PHE A 108 3.11 3.47 -12.34
N SER A 109 3.18 2.14 -12.28
CA SER A 109 2.60 1.36 -11.19
C SER A 109 3.73 0.94 -10.26
N VAL A 110 3.68 1.42 -9.02
CA VAL A 110 4.67 1.14 -7.99
C VAL A 110 4.14 0.05 -7.09
N ILE A 111 4.91 -1.03 -6.95
CA ILE A 111 4.47 -2.23 -6.24
C ILE A 111 5.43 -2.50 -5.08
N TRP A 112 4.88 -2.59 -3.87
CA TRP A 112 5.61 -2.97 -2.68
C TRP A 112 5.22 -4.38 -2.22
N ASN A 113 6.20 -5.14 -1.73
CA ASN A 113 5.92 -6.40 -1.04
C ASN A 113 5.46 -6.10 0.40
N PHE A 114 4.22 -6.44 0.72
CA PHE A 114 3.62 -6.10 2.00
C PHE A 114 4.27 -6.84 3.18
N GLN A 115 4.79 -8.05 2.97
CA GLN A 115 5.52 -8.78 4.02
C GLN A 115 6.82 -8.07 4.38
N GLN A 116 7.57 -7.59 3.38
CA GLN A 116 8.80 -6.82 3.60
C GLN A 116 8.50 -5.48 4.26
N VAL A 117 7.43 -4.78 3.81
CA VAL A 117 6.99 -3.53 4.43
C VAL A 117 6.70 -3.71 5.91
N LYS A 118 6.09 -4.84 6.32
CA LYS A 118 5.78 -5.18 7.73
C LYS A 118 7.01 -5.58 8.55
N ASN A 119 8.08 -6.09 7.94
CA ASN A 119 9.28 -6.50 8.65
C ASN A 119 10.08 -5.29 9.18
N SER A 120 10.04 -5.04 10.49
CA SER A 120 10.77 -3.92 11.11
C SER A 120 12.29 -4.04 11.04
N GLY A 121 12.82 -5.24 10.79
CA GLY A 121 14.25 -5.51 10.60
C GLY A 121 14.73 -5.38 9.15
N HIS A 122 13.86 -4.97 8.22
CA HIS A 122 14.24 -4.78 6.82
C HIS A 122 15.30 -3.67 6.69
N GLU A 123 16.23 -3.82 5.73
CA GLU A 123 17.35 -2.89 5.52
C GLU A 123 16.89 -1.44 5.29
N CYS A 124 15.77 -1.27 4.56
CA CYS A 124 15.07 0.00 4.34
C CYS A 124 14.82 0.79 5.66
N TYR A 125 14.81 0.15 6.84
CA TYR A 125 14.58 0.80 8.14
C TYR A 125 15.80 0.94 9.05
N ARG A 126 16.94 0.32 8.71
CA ARG A 126 18.06 0.08 9.65
C ARG A 126 18.69 1.36 10.20
N ASN A 127 18.72 2.43 9.39
CA ASN A 127 19.40 3.68 9.70
C ASN A 127 18.44 4.89 9.77
N GLN A 128 17.18 4.66 10.11
CA GLN A 128 16.17 5.71 10.15
C GLN A 128 15.70 5.97 11.58
N GLN A 129 15.73 7.24 11.99
CA GLN A 129 15.15 7.72 13.24
C GLN A 129 13.76 8.32 12.97
N GLY A 130 12.88 8.25 13.98
CA GLY A 130 11.52 8.76 13.88
C GLY A 130 10.66 7.94 12.92
N LEU A 131 9.99 8.63 11.99
CA LEU A 131 9.01 8.01 11.11
C LEU A 131 9.68 7.26 9.95
N LYS A 132 9.55 5.94 9.98
CA LYS A 132 10.23 5.04 9.05
C LYS A 132 9.64 5.11 7.64
N SER A 133 10.51 5.22 6.64
CA SER A 133 10.20 5.24 5.21
C SER A 133 10.75 4.00 4.50
N PHE A 134 9.97 3.44 3.60
CA PHE A 134 10.28 2.22 2.87
C PHE A 134 10.39 2.51 1.37
N TYR A 135 11.53 2.13 0.78
CA TYR A 135 11.94 2.45 -0.60
C TYR A 135 12.17 1.20 -1.46
N CYS A 136 11.84 0.02 -0.94
CA CYS A 136 12.10 -1.24 -1.60
C CYS A 136 10.84 -1.63 -2.41
N TYR A 137 10.83 -1.37 -3.72
CA TYR A 137 9.66 -1.58 -4.61
C TYR A 137 10.04 -2.03 -6.02
N LYS A 138 9.04 -2.41 -6.80
CA LYS A 138 9.11 -2.66 -8.24
C LYS A 138 8.28 -1.64 -8.99
N ILE A 139 8.80 -1.11 -10.10
CA ILE A 139 8.06 -0.22 -11.00
C ILE A 139 7.65 -1.01 -12.25
N VAL A 140 6.40 -0.82 -12.68
CA VAL A 140 5.93 -1.19 -14.02
C VAL A 140 5.60 0.09 -14.78
N LEU A 141 6.26 0.26 -15.92
CA LEU A 141 6.14 1.44 -16.77
C LEU A 141 5.09 1.24 -17.87
N LYS A 142 4.36 2.30 -18.19
CA LYS A 142 3.55 2.42 -19.42
C LYS A 142 3.99 3.63 -20.24
N ASP A 143 3.62 3.61 -21.52
CA ASP A 143 3.88 4.71 -22.45
C ASP A 143 2.95 5.92 -22.19
N GLU A 144 1.77 5.66 -21.65
CA GLU A 144 0.76 6.65 -21.27
C GLU A 144 0.57 6.72 -19.75
N SER A 145 0.00 7.83 -19.27
CA SER A 145 -0.44 7.94 -17.87
C SER A 145 -1.44 6.84 -17.53
N ILE A 146 -1.21 6.20 -16.41
CA ILE A 146 -2.07 5.17 -15.86
C ILE A 146 -3.15 5.85 -15.03
N VAL A 147 -4.39 5.47 -15.27
CA VAL A 147 -5.56 5.96 -14.54
C VAL A 147 -5.76 5.14 -13.26
N ASP A 148 -5.60 3.82 -13.35
CA ASP A 148 -5.76 2.91 -12.22
C ASP A 148 -4.87 1.66 -12.37
N SER A 149 -4.42 1.11 -11.25
CA SER A 149 -3.59 -0.10 -11.17
C SER A 149 -4.11 -1.00 -10.06
N ARG A 150 -4.58 -2.20 -10.41
CA ARG A 150 -5.15 -3.14 -9.45
C ARG A 150 -4.70 -4.57 -9.71
N PHE A 151 -4.60 -5.33 -8.63
CA PHE A 151 -4.41 -6.77 -8.74
C PHE A 151 -5.66 -7.44 -9.27
N MET A 152 -5.49 -8.39 -10.19
CA MET A 152 -6.60 -9.21 -10.65
C MET A 152 -7.01 -10.18 -9.55
N HIS A 153 -8.32 -10.37 -9.38
CA HIS A 153 -8.84 -11.35 -8.44
C HIS A 153 -8.52 -12.78 -8.93
N ASP A 154 -8.13 -13.67 -8.02
CA ASP A 154 -7.67 -15.04 -8.35
C ASP A 154 -8.70 -15.83 -9.18
N ARG A 155 -10.02 -15.59 -8.99
CA ARG A 155 -11.10 -16.20 -9.80
C ARG A 155 -10.94 -15.95 -11.31
N PHE A 156 -10.31 -14.84 -11.69
CA PHE A 156 -10.07 -14.46 -13.09
C PHE A 156 -8.61 -14.67 -13.52
N ALA A 157 -7.76 -15.20 -12.63
CA ALA A 157 -6.38 -15.53 -12.95
C ALA A 157 -6.33 -16.66 -14.00
N ILE A 158 -5.81 -16.31 -15.18
CA ILE A 158 -5.64 -17.24 -16.30
C ILE A 158 -4.50 -18.23 -16.02
N SER A 159 -3.57 -17.89 -15.12
CA SER A 159 -2.47 -18.76 -14.71
C SER A 159 -2.61 -19.20 -13.25
N ASN A 160 -2.18 -20.43 -12.97
CA ASN A 160 -1.97 -20.93 -11.60
C ASN A 160 -0.73 -20.31 -10.93
N SER A 161 -0.24 -19.17 -11.45
CA SER A 161 0.88 -18.45 -10.84
C SER A 161 0.50 -18.09 -9.41
N PRO A 162 1.39 -18.28 -8.44
CA PRO A 162 1.12 -17.82 -7.09
C PRO A 162 0.93 -16.30 -7.09
N GLU A 163 1.49 -15.53 -8.03
CA GLU A 163 1.34 -14.07 -8.07
C GLU A 163 0.14 -13.65 -8.92
N ALA A 164 -0.77 -12.89 -8.30
CA ALA A 164 -1.91 -12.29 -8.98
C ALA A 164 -1.42 -11.29 -10.05
N PRO A 165 -1.88 -11.40 -11.31
CA PRO A 165 -1.51 -10.45 -12.36
C PRO A 165 -1.90 -9.02 -11.99
N LEU A 166 -1.06 -8.06 -12.35
CA LEU A 166 -1.39 -6.64 -12.22
C LEU A 166 -2.16 -6.19 -13.47
N VAL A 167 -3.33 -5.58 -13.28
CA VAL A 167 -4.15 -4.96 -14.31
C VAL A 167 -3.96 -3.45 -14.23
N MET A 168 -3.67 -2.82 -15.36
CA MET A 168 -3.46 -1.38 -15.49
C MET A 168 -4.38 -0.83 -16.57
N ALA A 169 -5.10 0.24 -16.23
CA ALA A 169 -5.94 0.98 -17.16
C ALA A 169 -5.28 2.30 -17.54
N THR A 170 -5.09 2.56 -18.82
CA THR A 170 -4.80 3.87 -19.40
C THR A 170 -6.07 4.41 -20.06
N PRO A 171 -6.13 5.69 -20.47
CA PRO A 171 -7.32 6.24 -21.14
C PRO A 171 -7.76 5.43 -22.37
N MET A 172 -6.80 4.82 -23.08
CA MET A 172 -7.04 4.13 -24.35
C MET A 172 -7.07 2.60 -24.23
N LYS A 173 -6.50 2.01 -23.17
CA LYS A 173 -6.28 0.56 -23.12
C LYS A 173 -6.25 0.01 -21.70
N ILE A 174 -6.74 -1.23 -21.55
CA ILE A 174 -6.54 -2.06 -20.37
C ILE A 174 -5.51 -3.14 -20.69
N THR A 175 -4.52 -3.32 -19.82
CA THR A 175 -3.48 -4.34 -19.96
C THR A 175 -3.29 -5.12 -18.68
N SER A 176 -2.93 -6.40 -18.80
CA SER A 176 -2.50 -7.22 -17.67
C SER A 176 -1.02 -7.59 -17.81
N SER A 177 -0.31 -7.66 -16.69
CA SER A 177 1.08 -8.09 -16.63
C SER A 177 1.29 -9.06 -15.48
N SER A 178 1.95 -10.20 -15.76
CA SER A 178 2.43 -11.10 -14.70
C SER A 178 3.56 -10.42 -13.92
N MET A 179 3.58 -10.60 -12.61
CA MET A 179 4.66 -10.10 -11.76
C MET A 179 5.89 -11.01 -11.73
N SER A 180 5.77 -12.23 -12.26
CA SER A 180 6.85 -13.22 -12.34
C SER A 180 8.06 -12.66 -13.10
N GLY A 181 9.13 -12.41 -12.35
CA GLY A 181 10.38 -11.74 -12.72
C GLY A 181 10.75 -11.61 -14.19
N SER A 182 10.95 -10.36 -14.63
CA SER A 182 12.15 -10.05 -15.40
C SER A 182 13.03 -9.21 -14.47
N LYS A 183 14.06 -9.84 -13.90
CA LYS A 183 15.24 -9.10 -13.46
C LYS A 183 15.90 -8.60 -14.75
N ARG A 184 15.86 -7.30 -14.98
CA ARG A 184 16.88 -6.62 -15.77
C ARG A 184 17.53 -5.60 -14.86
#